data_AF-A0A0C9ZKK6-F1
#
_entry.id   AF-A0A0C9ZKK6-F1
#
_cell.length_a   1.000
_cell.length_b   1.000
_cell.length_c   1.000
_cell.angle_alpha   90.00
_cell.angle_beta   90.00
_cell.angle_gamma   90.00
#
_symmetry.space_group_name_H-M   'P 1'
#
loop_
_entity.id
_entity.type
_entity.pdbx_description
1 polymer ?
#
loop_
_entity_poly.entity_id
_entity_poly.type
_entity_poly.pdbx_seq_one_letter_code
_entity_poly.pdbx_strand_id
1 'polypeptide(L)'
;DNQIWKSQKKPWIPKKIQDYLWKITHNVLKVGNFFKNIPSLEHLQNCPHCKLLETPKHILLKCKENKAPFLWAKITKLLRRTDEETEWLIPTIEMIQSPNLIKLHCNQGDNLTKDKEKLYQILITEAIWLLWKTRNTRIFEN
;
A
#
# COMPACT_ATOMS: atom_id res chain seq x y z
N ASP A 1 -1.48 -14.36 15.58
CA ASP A 1 -1.73 -13.24 14.63
C ASP A 1 -3.06 -12.49 14.79
N ASN A 2 -3.57 -12.32 16.03
CA ASN A 2 -4.86 -11.63 16.25
C ASN A 2 -4.82 -10.10 16.33
N GLN A 3 -3.62 -9.52 16.34
CA GLN A 3 -3.45 -8.09 16.61
C GLN A 3 -3.48 -7.24 15.33
N ILE A 4 -2.89 -7.73 14.22
CA ILE A 4 -2.79 -6.98 12.96
C ILE A 4 -4.16 -6.66 12.36
N TRP A 5 -5.08 -7.63 12.26
CA TRP A 5 -6.39 -7.35 11.66
C TRP A 5 -7.27 -6.48 12.57
N LYS A 6 -7.16 -6.63 13.90
CA LYS A 6 -7.93 -5.80 14.85
C LYS A 6 -7.50 -4.35 14.70
N SER A 7 -6.22 -4.14 14.43
CA SER A 7 -5.62 -2.84 14.33
C SER A 7 -5.98 -2.10 13.03
N GLN A 8 -6.29 -2.84 11.96
CA GLN A 8 -6.79 -2.29 10.67
C GLN A 8 -8.20 -1.67 10.75
N LYS A 9 -9.01 -2.02 11.76
CA LYS A 9 -10.38 -1.51 11.93
C LYS A 9 -10.40 -0.16 12.66
N LYS A 10 -9.89 0.89 12.01
CA LYS A 10 -9.96 2.26 12.54
C LYS A 10 -11.13 3.03 11.94
N PRO A 11 -11.90 3.82 12.73
CA PRO A 11 -13.06 4.56 12.22
C PRO A 11 -12.74 5.51 11.07
N TRP A 12 -11.53 6.09 11.04
CA TRP A 12 -11.11 7.02 9.99
C TRP A 12 -10.66 6.34 8.68
N ILE A 13 -10.49 5.02 8.66
CA ILE A 13 -10.16 4.29 7.43
C ILE A 13 -11.47 3.87 6.77
N PRO A 14 -11.73 4.23 5.49
CA PRO A 14 -12.92 3.78 4.77
C PRO A 14 -13.05 2.25 4.76
N LYS A 15 -14.28 1.74 4.93
CA LYS A 15 -14.57 0.28 4.99
C LYS A 15 -13.97 -0.50 3.80
N LYS A 16 -14.01 0.08 2.59
CA LYS A 16 -13.44 -0.53 1.38
C LYS A 16 -11.92 -0.72 1.49
N ILE A 17 -11.22 0.24 2.10
CA ILE A 17 -9.79 0.17 2.32
C ILE A 17 -9.46 -0.82 3.46
N GLN A 18 -10.29 -0.88 4.51
CA GLN A 18 -10.14 -1.90 5.56
C GLN A 18 -10.25 -3.33 4.99
N ASP A 19 -11.26 -3.58 4.15
CA ASP A 19 -11.41 -4.86 3.44
C ASP A 19 -10.20 -5.15 2.54
N TYR A 20 -9.71 -4.13 1.83
CA TYR A 20 -8.52 -4.27 1.00
C TYR A 20 -7.26 -4.62 1.81
N LEU A 21 -7.02 -3.94 2.93
CA LEU A 21 -5.92 -4.24 3.86
C LEU A 21 -6.00 -5.68 4.38
N TRP A 22 -7.20 -6.13 4.75
CA TRP A 22 -7.44 -7.50 5.16
C TRP A 22 -7.07 -8.48 4.04
N LYS A 23 -7.49 -8.20 2.80
CA LYS A 23 -7.17 -9.04 1.62
C LYS A 23 -5.68 -9.10 1.29
N ILE A 24 -4.96 -7.97 1.38
CA ILE A 24 -3.51 -7.93 1.20
C ILE A 24 -2.83 -8.81 2.26
N THR A 25 -3.25 -8.67 3.52
CA THR A 25 -2.63 -9.37 4.66
C THR A 25 -2.83 -10.87 4.57
N HIS A 26 -4.00 -11.33 4.11
CA HIS A 26 -4.32 -12.76 3.98
C HIS A 26 -3.95 -13.35 2.61
N ASN A 27 -3.30 -12.56 1.74
CA ASN A 27 -2.93 -12.98 0.40
C ASN A 27 -4.10 -13.57 -0.43
N VAL A 28 -5.30 -13.01 -0.28
CA VAL A 28 -6.52 -13.45 -0.98
C VAL A 28 -6.89 -12.55 -2.17
N LEU A 29 -6.00 -11.64 -2.56
CA LEU A 29 -6.17 -10.83 -3.75
C LEU A 29 -6.07 -11.69 -5.01
N LYS A 30 -6.90 -11.37 -6.02
CA LYS A 30 -6.85 -12.00 -7.34
C LYS A 30 -5.64 -11.45 -8.13
N VAL A 31 -4.45 -11.93 -7.80
CA VAL A 31 -3.17 -11.55 -8.42
C VAL A 31 -2.23 -12.74 -8.46
N GLY A 32 -1.22 -12.71 -9.33
CA GLY A 32 -0.12 -13.67 -9.28
C GLY A 32 -0.60 -15.10 -9.46
N ASN A 33 -0.16 -15.98 -8.56
CA ASN A 33 -0.46 -17.41 -8.60
C ASN A 33 -1.96 -17.75 -8.56
N PHE A 34 -2.83 -16.82 -8.16
CA PHE A 34 -4.28 -16.99 -8.26
C PHE A 34 -4.70 -17.36 -9.69
N PHE A 35 -4.07 -16.76 -10.70
CA PHE A 35 -4.39 -16.99 -12.10
C PHE A 35 -3.66 -18.18 -12.74
N LYS A 36 -2.66 -18.76 -12.06
CA LYS A 36 -1.76 -19.77 -12.64
C LYS A 36 -2.49 -20.96 -13.25
N ASN A 37 -3.58 -21.39 -12.62
CA ASN A 37 -4.33 -22.60 -12.99
C ASN A 37 -5.73 -22.29 -13.51
N ILE A 38 -5.99 -21.04 -13.96
CA ILE A 38 -7.28 -20.66 -14.51
C ILE A 38 -7.15 -20.63 -16.04
N PRO A 39 -7.79 -21.57 -16.77
CA PRO A 39 -7.75 -21.60 -18.23
C PRO A 39 -8.08 -20.25 -18.84
N SER A 40 -7.30 -19.83 -19.83
CA SER A 40 -7.39 -18.54 -20.57
C SER A 40 -6.93 -17.29 -19.82
N LEU A 41 -6.68 -17.38 -18.50
CA LEU A 41 -6.29 -16.24 -17.66
C LEU A 41 -4.88 -16.36 -17.09
N GLU A 42 -4.12 -17.40 -17.45
CA GLU A 42 -2.78 -17.67 -16.92
C GLU A 42 -1.82 -16.52 -17.17
N HIS A 43 -2.01 -15.80 -18.28
CA HIS A 43 -1.24 -14.61 -18.62
C HIS A 43 -1.34 -13.48 -17.57
N LEU A 44 -2.42 -13.44 -16.77
CA LEU A 44 -2.63 -12.47 -15.69
C LEU A 44 -1.81 -12.78 -14.42
N GLN A 45 -1.13 -13.93 -14.35
CA GLN A 45 -0.22 -14.24 -13.26
C GLN A 45 0.94 -13.25 -13.18
N ASN A 46 1.42 -12.77 -14.34
CA ASN A 46 2.56 -11.88 -14.42
C ASN A 46 2.11 -10.46 -14.78
N CYS A 47 2.85 -9.47 -14.31
CA CYS A 47 2.66 -8.09 -14.75
C CYS A 47 2.97 -8.01 -16.26
N PRO A 48 2.05 -7.55 -17.12
CA PRO A 48 2.24 -7.56 -18.58
C PRO A 48 3.46 -6.74 -19.04
N HIS A 49 3.85 -5.72 -18.28
CA HIS A 49 4.96 -4.82 -18.62
C HIS A 49 6.26 -5.23 -17.95
N CYS A 50 6.21 -5.58 -16.65
CA CYS A 50 7.42 -5.94 -15.90
C CYS A 50 7.85 -7.40 -16.15
N LYS A 51 6.96 -8.25 -16.66
CA LYS A 51 7.17 -9.70 -16.86
C LYS A 51 7.56 -10.47 -15.58
N LEU A 52 7.25 -9.89 -14.41
CA LEU A 52 7.45 -10.50 -13.10
C LEU A 52 6.13 -10.99 -12.53
N LEU A 53 6.18 -11.97 -11.62
CA LEU A 53 5.01 -12.42 -10.87
C LEU A 53 4.32 -11.23 -10.20
N GLU A 54 3.04 -11.03 -10.49
CA GLU A 54 2.30 -9.90 -9.99
C GLU A 54 1.84 -10.16 -8.55
N THR A 55 2.63 -9.68 -7.58
CA THR A 55 2.32 -9.78 -6.14
C THR A 55 1.88 -8.42 -5.57
N PRO A 56 1.24 -8.36 -4.38
CA PRO A 56 0.96 -7.09 -3.72
C PRO A 56 2.21 -6.21 -3.54
N LYS A 57 3.34 -6.81 -3.17
CA LYS A 57 4.65 -6.13 -3.10
C LYS A 57 5.08 -5.57 -4.46
N HIS A 58 4.85 -6.32 -5.54
CA HIS A 58 5.12 -5.82 -6.89
C HIS A 58 4.23 -4.61 -7.21
N ILE A 59 2.91 -4.77 -7.14
CA ILE A 59 1.91 -3.75 -7.51
C ILE A 59 2.11 -2.45 -6.73
N LEU A 60 2.31 -2.57 -5.41
CA LEU A 60 2.27 -1.44 -4.49
C LEU A 60 3.61 -0.75 -4.29
N LEU A 61 4.74 -1.43 -4.51
CA LEU A 61 6.06 -0.86 -4.21
C LEU A 61 7.01 -0.82 -5.42
N LYS A 62 6.87 -1.74 -6.39
CA LYS A 62 7.91 -1.95 -7.42
C LYS A 62 7.44 -1.67 -8.84
N CYS A 63 6.15 -1.80 -9.13
CA CYS A 63 5.62 -1.75 -10.49
C CYS A 63 5.73 -0.34 -11.08
N LYS A 64 6.62 -0.18 -12.07
CA LYS A 64 6.83 1.09 -12.80
C LYS A 64 5.60 1.47 -13.61
N GLU A 65 4.97 0.49 -14.26
CA GLU A 65 3.75 0.71 -15.02
C GLU A 65 2.60 1.17 -14.11
N ASN A 66 2.54 0.66 -12.88
CA ASN A 66 1.56 1.12 -11.89
C ASN A 66 1.96 2.44 -11.22
N LYS A 67 3.08 3.05 -11.63
CA LYS A 67 3.65 4.29 -11.07
C LYS A 67 3.92 4.24 -9.56
N ALA A 68 4.07 3.05 -8.97
CA ALA A 68 4.26 2.90 -7.53
C ALA A 68 5.53 3.62 -7.03
N PRO A 69 6.74 3.41 -7.60
CA PRO A 69 7.93 4.12 -7.15
C PRO A 69 7.81 5.65 -7.28
N PHE A 70 7.15 6.11 -8.35
CA PHE A 70 6.93 7.53 -8.59
C PHE A 70 5.98 8.14 -7.55
N LEU A 71 4.88 7.47 -7.22
CA LEU A 71 3.93 7.93 -6.22
C LEU A 71 4.59 8.05 -4.85
N TRP A 72 5.35 7.04 -4.42
CA TRP A 72 6.06 7.09 -3.14
C TRP A 72 7.09 8.22 -3.10
N ALA A 73 7.86 8.42 -4.19
CA ALA A 73 8.78 9.55 -4.28
C ALA A 73 8.06 10.91 -4.17
N LYS A 74 6.86 11.05 -4.74
CA LYS A 74 6.04 12.27 -4.64
C LYS A 74 5.52 12.48 -3.22
N ILE A 75 5.01 11.43 -2.57
CA ILE A 75 4.52 11.49 -1.18
C ILE A 75 5.66 11.87 -0.24
N THR A 76 6.81 11.20 -0.32
CA THR A 76 7.99 11.52 0.50
C THR A 76 8.46 12.95 0.27
N LYS A 77 8.50 13.42 -0.98
CA LYS A 77 8.87 14.81 -1.29
C LYS A 77 7.88 15.82 -0.73
N LEU A 78 6.58 15.52 -0.77
CA LEU A 78 5.54 16.38 -0.19
C LEU A 78 5.69 16.47 1.32
N LEU A 79 5.83 15.32 1.99
CA LEU A 79 5.96 15.25 3.44
C LEU A 79 7.21 15.97 3.96
N ARG A 80 8.37 15.78 3.30
CA ARG A 80 9.60 16.50 3.66
C ARG A 80 9.46 18.02 3.55
N ARG A 81 8.68 18.52 2.59
CA ARG A 81 8.41 19.96 2.47
C ARG A 81 7.50 20.51 3.57
N THR A 82 6.67 19.65 4.15
CA THR A 82 5.80 20.01 5.26
C THR A 82 6.56 19.96 6.59
N ASP A 83 7.51 19.04 6.72
CA ASP A 83 8.27 18.83 7.95
C ASP A 83 9.59 18.10 7.65
N GLU A 84 10.69 18.84 7.78
CA GLU A 84 12.05 18.34 7.51
C GLU A 84 12.64 17.56 8.68
N GLU A 85 12.13 17.76 9.90
CA GLU A 85 12.62 17.14 11.14
C GLU A 85 12.13 15.70 11.36
N THR A 86 11.21 15.23 10.52
CA THR A 86 10.67 13.87 10.59
C THR A 86 11.29 12.99 9.51
N GLU A 87 11.74 11.81 9.93
CA GLU A 87 12.22 10.79 9.00
C GLU A 87 11.05 10.10 8.28
N TRP A 88 10.66 10.66 7.13
CA TRP A 88 9.61 10.07 6.30
C TRP A 88 10.13 8.87 5.51
N LEU A 89 9.63 7.68 5.88
CA LEU A 89 10.00 6.42 5.26
C LEU A 89 9.27 6.17 3.93
N ILE A 90 9.90 5.43 3.03
CA ILE A 90 9.17 4.73 1.96
C ILE A 90 8.60 3.46 2.60
N PRO A 91 7.28 3.19 2.48
CA PRO A 91 6.69 2.08 3.22
C PRO A 91 7.20 0.73 2.71
N THR A 92 7.40 -0.19 3.64
CA THR A 92 7.57 -1.61 3.33
C THR A 92 6.21 -2.29 3.14
N ILE A 93 6.21 -3.57 2.73
CA ILE A 93 4.95 -4.31 2.59
C ILE A 93 4.30 -4.57 3.95
N GLU A 94 5.12 -4.75 4.99
CA GLU A 94 4.70 -4.96 6.37
C GLU A 94 4.02 -3.68 6.93
N MET A 95 4.58 -2.51 6.63
CA MET A 95 3.97 -1.21 6.96
C MET A 95 2.63 -1.02 6.25
N ILE A 96 2.52 -1.45 4.98
CA ILE A 96 1.27 -1.41 4.22
C ILE A 96 0.22 -2.36 4.83
N GLN A 97 0.63 -3.54 5.27
CA GLN A 97 -0.26 -4.50 5.92
C GLN A 97 -0.72 -4.02 7.29
N SER A 98 0.09 -3.23 8.00
CA SER A 98 -0.20 -2.75 9.36
C SER A 98 -0.02 -1.24 9.50
N PRO A 99 -0.72 -0.40 8.72
CA PRO A 99 -0.41 1.03 8.64
C PRO A 99 -0.58 1.70 10.01
N ASN A 100 -1.60 1.30 10.75
CA ASN A 100 -1.91 1.82 12.08
C ASN A 100 -0.87 1.49 13.16
N LEU A 101 0.12 0.63 12.88
CA LEU A 101 1.21 0.29 13.79
C LEU A 101 2.49 1.07 13.46
N ILE A 102 2.47 1.91 12.42
CA ILE A 102 3.62 2.70 12.04
C ILE A 102 3.94 3.71 13.14
N LYS A 103 5.20 3.67 13.55
CA LYS A 103 5.84 4.62 14.45
C LYS A 103 6.89 5.41 13.70
N LEU A 104 6.84 6.72 13.84
CA LEU A 104 7.80 7.64 13.22
C LEU A 104 8.80 8.12 14.26
N HIS A 105 10.06 8.26 13.84
CA HIS A 105 11.09 8.91 14.64
C HIS A 105 11.14 10.39 14.26
N CYS A 106 10.97 11.27 15.25
CA CYS A 106 11.15 12.71 15.09
C CYS A 106 11.76 13.29 16.37
N ASN A 107 12.48 14.41 16.24
CA ASN A 107 13.14 15.10 17.34
C ASN A 107 12.18 15.99 18.18
N GLN A 108 10.86 15.85 17.99
CA GLN A 108 9.83 16.69 18.60
C GLN A 108 9.05 15.94 19.68
N GLY A 109 8.28 16.67 20.49
CA GLY A 109 7.50 16.08 21.59
C GLY A 109 6.40 15.10 21.14
N ASP A 110 6.09 14.12 22.00
CA ASP A 110 5.25 12.94 21.72
C ASP A 110 3.89 13.21 21.03
N ASN A 111 3.23 14.33 21.34
CA ASN A 111 1.93 14.65 20.75
C ASN A 111 2.03 15.00 19.26
N LEU A 112 3.06 15.76 18.85
CA LEU A 112 3.31 16.09 17.44
C LEU A 112 3.65 14.84 16.64
N THR A 113 4.33 13.87 17.25
CA THR A 113 4.65 12.58 16.65
C THR A 113 3.39 11.79 16.28
N LYS A 114 2.37 11.78 17.16
CA LYS A 114 1.11 11.06 16.90
C LYS A 114 0.31 11.63 15.74
N ASP A 115 0.27 12.95 15.60
CA ASP A 115 -0.45 13.59 14.48
C ASP A 115 0.25 13.32 13.15
N LYS A 116 1.60 13.33 13.14
CA LYS A 116 2.40 12.94 11.98
C LYS A 116 2.24 11.47 11.60
N GLU A 117 2.22 10.57 12.59
CA GLU A 117 1.91 9.15 12.39
C GLU A 117 0.54 8.98 11.73
N LYS A 118 -0.48 9.68 12.23
CA LYS A 118 -1.85 9.62 11.69
C LYS A 118 -1.92 10.17 10.25
N LEU A 119 -1.24 11.28 9.96
CA LEU A 119 -1.13 11.83 8.60
C LEU A 119 -0.51 10.80 7.65
N TYR A 120 0.60 10.19 8.06
CA TYR A 120 1.29 9.18 7.26
C TYR A 120 0.45 7.93 7.05
N GLN A 121 -0.27 7.48 8.08
CA GLN A 121 -1.23 6.37 7.98
C GLN A 121 -2.30 6.66 6.93
N ILE A 122 -2.91 7.84 6.95
CA ILE A 122 -3.92 8.26 5.96
C ILE A 122 -3.32 8.21 4.55
N LEU A 123 -2.15 8.82 4.35
CA LEU A 123 -1.49 8.87 3.05
C LEU A 123 -1.14 7.48 2.52
N ILE A 124 -0.64 6.57 3.36
CA ILE A 124 -0.39 5.18 2.97
C ILE A 124 -1.69 4.52 2.54
N THR A 125 -2.75 4.62 3.35
CA THR A 125 -4.03 3.95 3.05
C THR A 125 -4.66 4.44 1.75
N GLU A 126 -4.60 5.74 1.48
CA GLU A 126 -5.09 6.31 0.22
C GLU A 126 -4.19 5.93 -0.97
N ALA A 127 -2.86 5.98 -0.80
CA ALA A 127 -1.92 5.63 -1.86
C ALA A 127 -2.05 4.17 -2.30
N ILE A 128 -2.16 3.21 -1.37
CA ILE A 128 -2.30 1.80 -1.73
C ILE A 128 -3.65 1.52 -2.40
N TRP A 129 -4.70 2.24 -2.01
CA TRP A 129 -6.02 2.11 -2.62
C TRP A 129 -6.01 2.66 -4.05
N LEU A 130 -5.38 3.81 -4.26
CA LEU A 130 -5.18 4.40 -5.59
C LEU A 130 -4.39 3.44 -6.49
N LEU A 131 -3.24 2.93 -6.03
CA LEU A 131 -2.40 2.00 -6.79
C LEU A 131 -3.16 0.70 -7.14
N TRP A 132 -3.98 0.20 -6.23
CA TRP A 132 -4.84 -0.96 -6.50
C TRP A 132 -5.87 -0.69 -7.58
N LYS A 133 -6.55 0.47 -7.49
CA LYS A 133 -7.53 0.90 -8.48
C LYS A 133 -6.91 1.12 -9.85
N THR A 134 -5.75 1.78 -9.93
CA THR A 134 -5.00 1.96 -11.17
C THR A 134 -4.65 0.63 -11.83
N ARG A 135 -4.16 -0.34 -11.05
CA ARG A 135 -3.87 -1.69 -11.55
C ARG A 135 -5.12 -2.36 -12.10
N ASN A 136 -6.24 -2.29 -11.39
CA ASN A 136 -7.47 -2.95 -11.80
C ASN A 136 -8.07 -2.37 -13.07
N THR A 137 -8.10 -1.04 -13.19
CA THR A 137 -8.55 -0.39 -14.43
C THR A 137 -7.69 -0.84 -15.61
N ARG A 138 -6.36 -0.86 -15.44
CA ARG A 138 -5.44 -1.32 -16.50
C ARG A 138 -5.67 -2.77 -16.94
N ILE A 139 -6.03 -3.66 -16.02
CA ILE A 139 -6.08 -5.12 -16.29
C ILE A 139 -7.49 -5.60 -16.66
N PHE A 140 -8.54 -4.94 -16.18
CA PHE A 140 -9.92 -5.44 -16.35
C PHE A 140 -10.86 -4.48 -17.07
N GLU A 141 -10.51 -3.19 -17.17
CA GLU A 141 -11.40 -2.17 -17.76
C GLU A 141 -10.87 -1.61 -19.09
N ASN A 142 -9.63 -1.96 -19.48
CA ASN A 142 -8.97 -1.56 -20.73
C ASN A 142 -8.82 -2.74 -21.69
#